data_AF-A0A380ZE66-F1
#
_entry.id   AF-A0A380ZE66-F1
#
_cell.length_a   1.000
_cell.length_b   1.000
_cell.length_c   1.000
_cell.angle_alpha   90.00
_cell.angle_beta   90.00
_cell.angle_gamma   90.00
#
_symmetry.space_group_name_H-M   'P 1'
#
loop_
_entity.id
_entity.type
_entity.pdbx_description
1 polymer ?
#
loop_
_entity_poly.entity_id
_entity_poly.type
_entity_poly.pdbx_seq_one_letter_code
_entity_poly.pdbx_strand_id
1 'polypeptide(L)'
;MKSLFVVHIIKFVAFLFISMFFGCTKVDNIKQYNDLYEKYVSEKYVEFEHFEKQKKAKKYIYNHNYQSIFPKFDIITHRHILIVLCGRFVNLLRGNYNEEMPWAKLPYTINSLHYKHNWKSTDFIWAHSMSMNSRDPMINYAKKFLNSSSGEGISPKAQIINLTTIVDIGYDENIKQIARLCKGLEIIYNIMEPYPNLKSH
;
A
#
# COMPACT_ATOMS: atom_id res chain seq x y z
N MET A 1 28.92 -34.86 17.26
CA MET A 1 28.22 -34.53 15.98
C MET A 1 26.69 -34.51 16.06
N LYS A 2 26.01 -35.21 16.98
CA LYS A 2 24.52 -35.21 17.05
C LYS A 2 23.87 -33.86 17.44
N SER A 3 24.52 -33.05 18.28
CA SER A 3 23.96 -31.78 18.78
C SER A 3 23.87 -30.67 17.71
N LEU A 4 24.89 -30.54 16.84
CA LEU A 4 24.90 -29.56 15.74
C LEU A 4 23.82 -29.84 14.68
N PHE A 5 23.50 -31.11 14.45
CA PHE A 5 22.51 -31.53 13.45
C PHE A 5 21.08 -31.19 13.90
N VAL A 6 20.77 -31.38 15.19
CA VAL A 6 19.46 -31.06 15.77
C VAL A 6 19.20 -29.54 15.75
N VAL A 7 20.20 -28.71 16.05
CA VAL A 7 20.08 -27.24 15.97
C VAL A 7 19.83 -26.76 14.54
N HIS A 8 20.46 -27.37 13.55
CA HIS A 8 20.22 -27.04 12.13
C HIS A 8 18.82 -27.45 11.68
N ILE A 9 18.33 -28.62 12.10
CA ILE A 9 16.96 -29.06 11.80
C ILE A 9 15.93 -28.11 12.44
N ILE A 10 16.11 -27.70 13.69
CA ILE A 10 15.19 -26.76 14.36
C ILE A 10 15.16 -25.41 13.63
N LYS A 11 16.34 -24.87 13.26
CA LYS A 11 16.42 -23.62 12.48
C LYS A 11 15.76 -23.77 11.10
N PHE A 12 15.96 -24.89 10.43
CA PHE A 12 15.39 -25.15 9.10
C PHE A 12 13.86 -25.32 9.16
N VAL A 13 13.34 -26.01 10.18
CA VAL A 13 11.90 -26.16 10.43
C VAL A 13 11.27 -24.81 10.78
N ALA A 14 11.90 -24.02 11.66
CA ALA A 14 11.43 -22.67 11.96
C ALA A 14 11.43 -21.77 10.71
N PHE A 15 12.48 -21.86 9.86
CA PHE A 15 12.57 -21.12 8.61
C PHE A 15 11.51 -21.59 7.60
N LEU A 16 11.20 -22.89 7.54
CA LEU A 16 10.13 -23.45 6.72
C LEU A 16 8.76 -22.95 7.17
N PHE A 17 8.47 -22.93 8.48
CA PHE A 17 7.21 -22.39 9.01
C PHE A 17 7.08 -20.88 8.72
N ILE A 18 8.15 -20.11 8.91
CA ILE A 18 8.16 -18.67 8.57
C ILE A 18 7.94 -18.51 7.04
N SER A 19 8.60 -19.32 6.21
CA SER A 19 8.45 -19.24 4.75
C SER A 19 7.05 -19.66 4.27
N MET A 20 6.40 -20.64 4.91
CA MET A 20 5.03 -21.07 4.61
C MET A 20 3.99 -20.01 5.01
N PHE A 21 4.16 -19.36 6.16
CA PHE A 21 3.22 -18.33 6.62
C PHE A 21 3.19 -17.08 5.73
N PHE A 22 4.33 -16.71 5.12
CA PHE A 22 4.39 -15.54 4.23
C PHE A 22 4.20 -15.89 2.75
N GLY A 23 4.58 -17.10 2.31
CA GLY A 23 4.54 -17.52 0.92
C GLY A 23 3.15 -17.92 0.42
N CYS A 24 2.40 -18.72 1.19
CA CYS A 24 1.27 -19.49 0.65
C CYS A 24 -0.12 -18.84 0.79
N THR A 25 -0.26 -17.75 1.53
CA THR A 25 -1.57 -17.09 1.67
C THR A 25 -1.96 -16.42 0.36
N LYS A 26 -2.97 -16.99 -0.30
CA LYS A 26 -3.58 -16.47 -1.52
C LYS A 26 -4.46 -15.26 -1.17
N VAL A 27 -4.30 -14.16 -1.91
CA VAL A 27 -5.09 -12.93 -1.73
C VAL A 27 -5.57 -12.50 -3.10
N ASP A 28 -6.66 -13.11 -3.56
CA ASP A 28 -7.22 -12.85 -4.88
C ASP A 28 -8.23 -11.72 -4.88
N ASN A 29 -9.02 -11.60 -3.82
CA ASN A 29 -10.14 -10.66 -3.74
C ASN A 29 -10.06 -9.78 -2.48
N ILE A 30 -10.88 -8.74 -2.45
CA ILE A 30 -10.87 -7.78 -1.35
C ILE A 30 -11.33 -8.41 -0.03
N LYS A 31 -12.23 -9.39 -0.09
CA LYS A 31 -12.71 -10.11 1.08
C LYS A 31 -11.56 -10.85 1.78
N GLN A 32 -10.73 -11.58 1.04
CA GLN A 32 -9.56 -12.27 1.60
C GLN A 32 -8.54 -11.31 2.19
N TYR A 33 -8.35 -10.14 1.57
CA TYR A 33 -7.52 -9.09 2.16
C TYR A 33 -8.10 -8.61 3.51
N ASN A 34 -9.41 -8.39 3.57
CA ASN A 34 -10.10 -7.95 4.79
C ASN A 34 -10.04 -9.00 5.89
N ASP A 35 -10.27 -10.28 5.57
CA ASP A 35 -10.14 -11.39 6.52
C ASP A 35 -8.72 -11.43 7.14
N LEU A 36 -7.68 -11.16 6.34
CA LEU A 36 -6.29 -11.07 6.82
C LEU A 36 -6.03 -9.80 7.64
N TYR A 37 -6.65 -8.69 7.28
CA TYR A 37 -6.57 -7.45 8.05
C TYR A 37 -7.20 -7.61 9.44
N GLU A 38 -8.36 -8.25 9.54
CA GLU A 38 -9.01 -8.53 10.82
C GLU A 38 -8.12 -9.41 11.72
N LYS A 39 -7.51 -10.45 11.14
CA LYS A 39 -6.52 -11.26 11.84
C LYS A 39 -5.32 -10.43 12.30
N TYR A 40 -4.74 -9.62 11.42
CA TYR A 40 -3.66 -8.70 11.77
C TYR A 40 -4.03 -7.78 12.94
N VAL A 41 -5.25 -7.25 12.93
CA VAL A 41 -5.76 -6.40 14.01
C VAL A 41 -5.83 -7.17 15.33
N SER A 42 -6.40 -8.38 15.33
CA SER A 42 -6.51 -9.21 16.54
C SER A 42 -5.16 -9.64 17.13
N GLU A 43 -4.12 -9.78 16.29
CA GLU A 43 -2.79 -10.24 16.71
C GLU A 43 -1.88 -9.09 17.16
N LYS A 44 -2.05 -7.90 16.58
CA LYS A 44 -1.12 -6.78 16.74
C LYS A 44 -1.59 -5.70 17.69
N TYR A 45 -2.89 -5.52 17.88
CA TYR A 45 -3.43 -4.47 18.73
C TYR A 45 -3.95 -5.07 20.03
N VAL A 46 -3.82 -4.32 21.11
CA VAL A 46 -4.31 -4.72 22.43
C VAL A 46 -5.62 -4.00 22.73
N GLU A 47 -6.63 -4.75 23.18
CA GLU A 47 -7.90 -4.21 23.67
C GLU A 47 -8.54 -3.19 22.69
N PHE A 48 -8.73 -1.95 23.13
CA PHE A 48 -9.38 -0.87 22.38
C PHE A 48 -8.40 0.00 21.57
N GLU A 49 -7.11 -0.35 21.56
CA GLU A 49 -6.07 0.44 20.89
C GLU A 49 -6.40 0.71 19.42
N HIS A 50 -6.81 -0.34 18.70
CA HIS A 50 -7.16 -0.22 17.28
C HIS A 50 -8.31 0.76 17.06
N PHE A 51 -9.35 0.68 17.89
CA PHE A 51 -10.52 1.55 17.79
C PHE A 51 -10.16 3.03 18.01
N GLU A 52 -9.37 3.32 19.05
CA GLU A 52 -8.94 4.69 19.34
C GLU A 52 -8.03 5.26 18.23
N LYS A 53 -7.12 4.44 17.70
CA LYS A 53 -6.28 4.83 16.56
C LYS A 53 -7.12 5.06 15.30
N GLN A 54 -8.12 4.21 15.02
CA GLN A 54 -9.05 4.42 13.92
C GLN A 54 -9.79 5.75 14.06
N LYS A 55 -10.30 6.09 15.25
CA LYS A 55 -10.98 7.36 15.50
C LYS A 55 -10.06 8.56 15.21
N LYS A 56 -8.81 8.49 15.64
CA LYS A 56 -7.80 9.51 15.34
C LYS A 56 -7.51 9.63 13.84
N ALA A 57 -7.38 8.50 13.14
CA ALA A 57 -7.15 8.47 11.70
C ALA A 57 -8.36 9.02 10.92
N LYS A 58 -9.59 8.68 11.31
CA LYS A 58 -10.83 9.22 10.73
C LYS A 58 -10.89 10.73 10.85
N LYS A 59 -10.54 11.28 12.03
CA LYS A 59 -10.47 12.75 12.23
C LYS A 59 -9.44 13.40 11.30
N TYR A 60 -8.28 12.77 11.13
CA TYR A 60 -7.25 13.27 10.20
C TYR A 60 -7.76 13.30 8.75
N ILE A 61 -8.36 12.19 8.27
CA ILE A 61 -8.95 12.07 6.92
C ILE A 61 -10.03 13.13 6.70
N TYR A 62 -10.91 13.33 7.69
CA TYR A 62 -11.97 14.32 7.62
C TYR A 62 -11.44 15.74 7.46
N ASN A 63 -10.47 16.13 8.31
CA ASN A 63 -9.91 17.47 8.31
C ASN A 63 -9.15 17.82 7.01
N HIS A 64 -8.74 16.81 6.23
CA HIS A 64 -7.99 17.00 4.99
C HIS A 64 -8.82 16.69 3.72
N ASN A 65 -10.11 16.41 3.87
CA ASN A 65 -11.04 16.11 2.78
C ASN A 65 -10.62 14.92 1.91
N TYR A 66 -10.18 13.83 2.53
CA TYR A 66 -9.71 12.64 1.79
C TYR A 66 -10.79 11.58 1.48
N GLN A 67 -12.02 11.74 1.97
CA GLN A 67 -13.05 10.70 2.03
C GLN A 67 -13.41 10.06 0.68
N SER A 68 -13.27 10.78 -0.44
CA SER A 68 -13.76 10.36 -1.76
C SER A 68 -12.66 10.10 -2.80
N ILE A 69 -11.38 10.13 -2.41
CA ILE A 69 -10.27 10.05 -3.38
C ILE A 69 -10.15 8.65 -4.00
N PHE A 70 -10.34 7.61 -3.20
CA PHE A 70 -10.34 6.21 -3.64
C PHE A 70 -11.64 5.53 -3.25
N PRO A 71 -12.75 5.72 -4.00
CA PRO A 71 -14.07 5.25 -3.59
C PRO A 71 -14.18 3.72 -3.46
N LYS A 72 -13.26 2.97 -4.07
CA LYS A 72 -13.17 1.51 -3.95
C LYS A 72 -12.61 1.04 -2.59
N PHE A 73 -11.92 1.90 -1.86
CA PHE A 73 -11.12 1.50 -0.70
C PHE A 73 -11.39 2.42 0.51
N ASP A 74 -11.79 1.84 1.63
CA ASP A 74 -11.68 2.51 2.93
C ASP A 74 -10.21 2.87 3.22
N ILE A 75 -9.93 4.15 3.42
CA ILE A 75 -8.56 4.68 3.52
C ILE A 75 -7.80 4.11 4.72
N ILE A 76 -8.48 3.77 5.81
CA ILE A 76 -7.84 3.32 7.04
C ILE A 76 -7.55 1.83 6.95
N THR A 77 -8.58 1.04 6.65
CA THR A 77 -8.52 -0.42 6.53
C THR A 77 -7.65 -0.86 5.37
N HIS A 78 -7.73 -0.16 4.24
CA HIS A 78 -6.96 -0.48 3.04
C HIS A 78 -5.73 0.42 2.85
N ARG A 79 -5.26 1.10 3.89
CA ARG A 79 -4.08 2.00 3.81
C ARG A 79 -2.87 1.34 3.16
N HIS A 80 -2.63 0.05 3.42
CA HIS A 80 -1.51 -0.69 2.84
C HIS A 80 -1.66 -0.89 1.32
N ILE A 81 -2.88 -1.09 0.82
CA ILE A 81 -3.19 -1.09 -0.62
C ILE A 81 -2.88 0.29 -1.20
N LEU A 82 -3.34 1.36 -0.54
CA LEU A 82 -3.10 2.72 -1.00
C LEU A 82 -1.60 3.08 -1.01
N ILE A 83 -0.83 2.61 -0.03
CA ILE A 83 0.64 2.78 0.00
C ILE A 83 1.28 2.17 -1.25
N VAL A 84 0.90 0.94 -1.61
CA VAL A 84 1.44 0.27 -2.81
C VAL A 84 1.03 1.01 -4.08
N LEU A 85 -0.23 1.46 -4.18
CA LEU A 85 -0.72 2.25 -5.31
C LEU A 85 0.04 3.58 -5.45
N CYS A 86 0.19 4.34 -4.36
CA CYS A 86 0.94 5.60 -4.34
C CYS A 86 2.41 5.39 -4.70
N GLY A 87 3.03 4.29 -4.23
CA GLY A 87 4.42 3.97 -4.54
C GLY A 87 4.69 3.80 -6.04
N ARG A 88 3.72 3.29 -6.81
CA ARG A 88 3.84 3.13 -8.28
C ARG A 88 3.99 4.45 -9.01
N PHE A 89 3.51 5.57 -8.45
CA PHE A 89 3.67 6.89 -9.10
C PHE A 89 5.13 7.34 -9.15
N VAL A 90 6.01 6.84 -8.27
CA VAL A 90 7.46 7.10 -8.40
C VAL A 90 8.00 6.52 -9.71
N ASN A 91 7.59 5.29 -10.05
CA ASN A 91 8.01 4.64 -11.30
C ASN A 91 7.43 5.34 -12.53
N LEU A 92 6.19 5.85 -12.44
CA LEU A 92 5.61 6.69 -13.49
C LEU A 92 6.42 7.96 -13.71
N LEU A 93 6.67 8.74 -12.66
CA LEU A 93 7.37 10.03 -12.79
C LEU A 93 8.82 9.88 -13.25
N ARG A 94 9.44 8.72 -12.99
CA ARG A 94 10.77 8.37 -13.51
C ARG A 94 10.77 7.89 -14.97
N GLY A 95 9.58 7.68 -15.56
CA GLY A 95 9.45 7.20 -16.92
C GLY A 95 9.63 5.69 -17.09
N ASN A 96 9.69 4.90 -16.02
CA ASN A 96 9.90 3.45 -16.09
C ASN A 96 8.80 2.75 -16.93
N TYR A 97 7.61 3.34 -16.95
CA TYR A 97 6.46 2.82 -17.69
C TYR A 97 6.45 3.19 -19.18
N ASN A 98 7.36 4.06 -19.66
CA ASN A 98 7.37 4.51 -21.05
C ASN A 98 7.64 3.37 -22.04
N GLU A 99 8.52 2.43 -21.67
CA GLU A 99 8.83 1.25 -22.48
C GLU A 99 7.69 0.21 -22.44
N GLU A 100 7.04 0.05 -21.28
CA GLU A 100 5.94 -0.91 -21.10
C GLU A 100 4.64 -0.45 -21.76
N MET A 101 4.43 0.87 -21.90
CA MET A 101 3.21 1.48 -22.42
C MET A 101 3.50 2.66 -23.37
N PRO A 102 4.22 2.43 -24.49
CA PRO A 102 4.62 3.50 -25.42
C PRO A 102 3.41 4.18 -26.08
N TRP A 103 2.28 3.49 -26.17
CA TRP A 103 1.03 3.99 -26.74
C TRP A 103 0.26 4.93 -25.80
N ALA A 104 0.57 4.98 -24.50
CA ALA A 104 -0.24 5.68 -23.49
C ALA A 104 0.10 7.17 -23.34
N LYS A 105 0.82 7.79 -24.29
CA LYS A 105 1.25 9.20 -24.26
C LYS A 105 1.89 9.64 -22.93
N LEU A 106 2.55 8.72 -22.22
CA LEU A 106 3.06 8.94 -20.87
C LEU A 106 4.00 10.14 -20.73
N PRO A 107 4.88 10.48 -21.71
CA PRO A 107 5.68 11.70 -21.61
C PRO A 107 4.84 12.97 -21.44
N TYR A 108 3.70 13.09 -22.14
CA TYR A 108 2.77 14.21 -21.98
C TYR A 108 2.12 14.19 -20.60
N THR A 109 1.66 13.02 -20.14
CA THR A 109 1.06 12.85 -18.82
C THR A 109 2.04 13.24 -17.71
N ILE A 110 3.27 12.73 -17.75
CA ILE A 110 4.33 13.04 -16.78
C ILE A 110 4.63 14.54 -16.78
N ASN A 111 4.74 15.16 -17.95
CA ASN A 111 4.94 16.60 -18.10
C ASN A 111 3.79 17.39 -17.44
N SER A 112 2.53 17.02 -17.71
CA SER A 112 1.36 17.65 -17.09
C SER A 112 1.38 17.48 -15.56
N LEU A 113 1.64 16.28 -15.05
CA LEU A 113 1.73 16.01 -13.61
C LEU A 113 2.79 16.89 -12.93
N HIS A 114 3.97 17.02 -13.53
CA HIS A 114 5.03 17.87 -12.99
C HIS A 114 4.70 19.36 -13.06
N TYR A 115 4.36 19.89 -14.22
CA TYR A 115 4.28 21.34 -14.42
C TYR A 115 2.91 21.93 -14.10
N LYS A 116 1.82 21.22 -14.43
CA LYS A 116 0.46 21.70 -14.18
C LYS A 116 -0.01 21.35 -12.77
N HIS A 117 0.35 20.17 -12.27
CA HIS A 117 -0.13 19.66 -10.99
C HIS A 117 0.91 19.68 -9.87
N ASN A 118 2.16 20.08 -10.17
CA ASN A 118 3.26 20.18 -9.21
C ASN A 118 3.53 18.87 -8.46
N TRP A 119 3.29 17.72 -9.11
CA TRP A 119 3.67 16.43 -8.55
C TRP A 119 5.20 16.33 -8.52
N LYS A 120 5.74 15.91 -7.37
CA LYS A 120 7.16 15.61 -7.22
C LYS A 120 7.32 14.15 -6.80
N SER A 121 8.37 13.49 -7.26
CA SER A 121 8.65 12.11 -6.82
C SER A 121 8.76 12.00 -5.30
N THR A 122 9.20 13.07 -4.62
CA THR A 122 9.26 13.18 -3.16
C THR A 122 7.90 13.06 -2.48
N ASP A 123 6.79 13.39 -3.16
CA ASP A 123 5.44 13.24 -2.60
C ASP A 123 5.02 11.77 -2.46
N PHE A 124 5.72 10.86 -3.17
CA PHE A 124 5.40 9.44 -3.25
C PHE A 124 6.54 8.54 -2.73
N ILE A 125 7.72 9.11 -2.43
CA ILE A 125 8.94 8.33 -2.17
C ILE A 125 8.84 7.49 -0.90
N TRP A 126 8.15 7.99 0.14
CA TRP A 126 7.89 7.24 1.35
C TRP A 126 7.04 6.00 1.04
N ALA A 127 5.93 6.18 0.32
CA ALA A 127 5.04 5.09 -0.07
C ALA A 127 5.75 4.05 -0.96
N HIS A 128 6.58 4.51 -1.90
CA HIS A 128 7.44 3.65 -2.71
C HIS A 128 8.41 2.83 -1.83
N SER A 129 9.11 3.48 -0.90
CA SER A 129 10.06 2.80 0.00
C SER A 129 9.38 1.79 0.90
N MET A 130 8.22 2.14 1.47
CA MET A 130 7.37 1.22 2.23
C MET A 130 6.91 0.04 1.38
N SER A 131 6.46 0.30 0.15
CA SER A 131 6.07 -0.77 -0.76
C SER A 131 7.25 -1.69 -1.05
N MET A 132 8.49 -1.22 -1.19
CA MET A 132 9.61 -2.09 -1.55
C MET A 132 10.19 -2.85 -0.36
N ASN A 133 10.32 -2.21 0.80
CA ASN A 133 11.21 -2.67 1.87
C ASN A 133 10.50 -2.94 3.20
N SER A 134 9.18 -2.75 3.31
CA SER A 134 8.48 -2.92 4.58
C SER A 134 8.47 -4.37 5.08
N ARG A 135 8.60 -4.53 6.39
CA ARG A 135 8.40 -5.79 7.11
C ARG A 135 6.94 -6.01 7.55
N ASP A 136 6.07 -5.02 7.32
CA ASP A 136 4.64 -5.14 7.63
C ASP A 136 3.98 -6.18 6.71
N PRO A 137 3.42 -7.29 7.25
CA PRO A 137 2.79 -8.34 6.45
C PRO A 137 1.66 -7.81 5.57
N MET A 138 0.93 -6.78 6.01
CA MET A 138 -0.19 -6.22 5.26
C MET A 138 0.24 -5.55 3.95
N ILE A 139 1.48 -5.03 3.87
CA ILE A 139 2.04 -4.53 2.61
C ILE A 139 2.22 -5.67 1.59
N ASN A 140 2.65 -6.85 2.05
CA ASN A 140 2.80 -8.01 1.19
C ASN A 140 1.44 -8.56 0.73
N TYR A 141 0.44 -8.61 1.61
CA TYR A 141 -0.92 -8.98 1.22
C TYR A 141 -1.54 -7.97 0.25
N ALA A 142 -1.32 -6.67 0.46
CA ALA A 142 -1.74 -5.63 -0.47
C ALA A 142 -1.12 -5.81 -1.87
N LYS A 143 0.18 -6.12 -1.95
CA LYS A 143 0.82 -6.45 -3.23
C LYS A 143 0.22 -7.67 -3.91
N LYS A 144 -0.01 -8.76 -3.15
CA LYS A 144 -0.63 -9.98 -3.68
C LYS A 144 -2.03 -9.68 -4.24
N PHE A 145 -2.85 -8.95 -3.48
CA PHE A 145 -4.17 -8.48 -3.92
C PHE A 145 -4.09 -7.66 -5.21
N LEU A 146 -3.21 -6.66 -5.26
CA LEU A 146 -3.09 -5.78 -6.42
C LEU A 146 -2.54 -6.45 -7.68
N ASN A 147 -1.84 -7.58 -7.53
CA ASN A 147 -1.29 -8.38 -8.62
C ASN A 147 -2.13 -9.63 -8.90
N SER A 148 -3.28 -9.81 -8.26
CA SER A 148 -4.11 -10.99 -8.43
C SER A 148 -4.77 -11.01 -9.82
N SER A 149 -5.03 -12.22 -10.31
CA SER A 149 -5.69 -12.44 -11.60
C SER A 149 -7.22 -12.30 -11.53
N SER A 150 -7.80 -12.01 -10.37
CA SER A 150 -9.26 -11.91 -10.19
C SER A 150 -9.88 -10.68 -10.87
N GLY A 151 -9.06 -9.68 -11.20
CA GLY A 151 -9.52 -8.38 -11.71
C GLY A 151 -10.08 -7.45 -10.62
N GLU A 152 -10.16 -7.89 -9.36
CA GLU A 152 -10.55 -7.00 -8.25
C GLU A 152 -9.40 -6.09 -7.79
N GLY A 153 -8.16 -6.52 -7.97
CA GLY A 153 -6.99 -5.67 -7.83
C GLY A 153 -6.94 -4.55 -8.88
N ILE A 154 -5.93 -3.69 -8.80
CA ILE A 154 -5.63 -2.71 -9.84
C ILE A 154 -4.20 -2.95 -10.27
N SER A 155 -4.00 -3.40 -11.51
CA SER A 155 -2.65 -3.59 -12.07
C SER A 155 -1.94 -2.24 -12.26
N PRO A 156 -0.59 -2.20 -12.30
CA PRO A 156 0.13 -0.96 -12.60
C PRO A 156 -0.37 -0.32 -13.90
N LYS A 157 -0.49 -1.11 -14.97
CA LYS A 157 -1.01 -0.68 -16.27
C LYS A 157 -2.38 -0.02 -16.15
N ALA A 158 -3.35 -0.68 -15.51
CA ALA A 158 -4.70 -0.13 -15.35
C ALA A 158 -4.70 1.18 -14.53
N GLN A 159 -3.89 1.26 -13.48
CA GLN A 159 -3.75 2.47 -12.67
C GLN A 159 -3.19 3.64 -13.49
N ILE A 160 -2.13 3.42 -14.26
CA ILE A 160 -1.49 4.48 -15.07
C ILE A 160 -2.43 4.95 -16.19
N ILE A 161 -3.16 4.02 -16.83
CA ILE A 161 -4.16 4.37 -17.85
C ILE A 161 -5.26 5.24 -17.24
N ASN A 162 -5.81 4.86 -16.09
CA ASN A 162 -6.85 5.64 -15.42
C ASN A 162 -6.34 7.06 -15.08
N LEU A 163 -5.11 7.20 -14.58
CA LEU A 163 -4.52 8.50 -14.32
C LEU A 163 -4.35 9.34 -15.59
N THR A 164 -3.88 8.72 -16.68
CA THR A 164 -3.72 9.37 -17.98
C THR A 164 -5.05 9.91 -18.48
N THR A 165 -6.13 9.12 -18.40
CA THR A 165 -7.48 9.55 -18.75
C THR A 165 -7.94 10.75 -17.91
N ILE A 166 -7.67 10.75 -16.59
CA ILE A 166 -8.02 11.87 -15.70
C ILE A 166 -7.25 13.15 -16.09
N VAL A 167 -5.97 13.02 -16.45
CA VAL A 167 -5.14 14.14 -16.93
C VAL A 167 -5.67 14.70 -18.24
N ASP A 168 -6.05 13.84 -19.19
CA ASP A 168 -6.56 14.25 -20.50
C ASP A 168 -7.90 14.98 -20.41
N ILE A 169 -8.80 14.54 -19.51
CA ILE A 169 -10.11 15.18 -19.30
C ILE A 169 -9.97 16.49 -18.49
N GLY A 170 -8.81 16.72 -17.83
CA GLY A 170 -8.56 17.96 -17.07
C GLY A 170 -9.22 18.00 -15.70
N TYR A 171 -9.35 16.85 -15.03
CA TYR A 171 -9.89 16.74 -13.66
C TYR A 171 -8.85 17.16 -12.61
N ASP A 172 -8.47 18.44 -12.66
CA ASP A 172 -7.29 18.98 -11.98
C ASP A 172 -7.33 18.83 -10.45
N GLU A 173 -8.51 18.95 -9.85
CA GLU A 173 -8.66 18.84 -8.39
C GLU A 173 -8.46 17.40 -7.92
N ASN A 174 -8.97 16.40 -8.65
CA ASN A 174 -8.75 14.99 -8.33
C ASN A 174 -7.26 14.64 -8.36
N ILE A 175 -6.53 15.13 -9.36
CA ILE A 175 -5.08 14.89 -9.51
C ILE A 175 -4.31 15.49 -8.33
N LYS A 176 -4.66 16.71 -7.91
CA LYS A 176 -4.05 17.35 -6.74
C LYS A 176 -4.37 16.60 -5.45
N GLN A 177 -5.61 16.13 -5.30
CA GLN A 177 -6.03 15.38 -4.11
C GLN A 177 -5.32 14.03 -3.99
N ILE A 178 -5.09 13.31 -5.10
CA ILE A 178 -4.32 12.05 -5.10
C ILE A 178 -2.93 12.27 -4.49
N ALA A 179 -2.19 13.29 -4.96
CA ALA A 179 -0.85 13.59 -4.41
C ALA A 179 -0.90 13.98 -2.93
N ARG A 180 -1.87 14.81 -2.53
CA ARG A 180 -2.06 15.21 -1.12
C ARG A 180 -2.32 13.99 -0.23
N LEU A 181 -3.21 13.08 -0.63
CA LEU A 181 -3.47 11.86 0.13
C LEU A 181 -2.24 10.97 0.18
N CYS A 182 -1.55 10.73 -0.94
CA CYS A 182 -0.34 9.91 -0.94
C CYS A 182 0.72 10.42 0.05
N LYS A 183 0.86 11.74 0.17
CA LYS A 183 1.72 12.37 1.19
C LYS A 183 1.18 12.19 2.61
N GLY A 184 -0.14 12.27 2.80
CA GLY A 184 -0.80 12.06 4.09
C GLY A 184 -0.81 10.60 4.57
N LEU A 185 -0.56 9.62 3.70
CA LEU A 185 -0.57 8.20 4.06
C LEU A 185 0.47 7.85 5.13
N GLU A 186 1.62 8.52 5.17
CA GLU A 186 2.62 8.32 6.23
C GLU A 186 2.03 8.63 7.61
N ILE A 187 1.35 9.76 7.73
CA ILE A 187 0.71 10.17 8.98
C ILE A 187 -0.40 9.19 9.37
N ILE A 188 -1.23 8.78 8.41
CA ILE A 188 -2.30 7.79 8.65
C ILE A 188 -1.71 6.45 9.10
N TYR A 189 -0.63 6.00 8.45
CA TYR A 189 0.07 4.78 8.80
C TYR A 189 0.62 4.85 10.24
N ASN A 190 1.31 5.93 10.58
CA ASN A 190 1.91 6.13 11.91
C ASN A 190 0.84 6.26 13.01
N ILE A 191 -0.30 6.91 12.73
CA ILE A 191 -1.44 6.93 13.67
C ILE A 191 -1.91 5.50 13.96
N MET A 192 -2.02 4.69 12.90
CA MET A 192 -2.51 3.33 12.96
C MET A 192 -1.45 2.32 13.40
N GLU A 193 -0.17 2.67 13.48
CA GLU A 193 0.89 1.73 13.86
C GLU A 193 0.62 1.17 15.26
N PRO A 194 0.58 -0.16 15.46
CA PRO A 194 0.38 -0.74 16.77
C PRO A 194 1.54 -0.37 17.71
N TYR A 195 1.25 -0.15 18.98
CA TYR A 195 2.30 0.08 19.97
C TYR A 195 3.21 -1.15 20.07
N PRO A 196 4.51 -0.96 20.37
CA PRO A 196 5.39 -2.08 20.64
C PRO A 196 4.78 -2.92 21.76
N ASN A 197 4.51 -4.21 21.49
CA ASN A 197 4.00 -5.11 22.50
C ASN A 197 5.02 -5.18 23.65
N LEU A 198 4.69 -4.62 24.82
CA LEU A 198 5.46 -4.78 26.06
C LEU A 198 5.39 -6.21 26.64
N LYS A 199 4.79 -7.16 25.91
CA LYS A 199 4.76 -8.58 26.31
C LYS A 199 6.06 -9.27 25.91
N SER A 200 7.11 -9.00 26.68
CA SER A 200 8.24 -9.91 26.87
C SER A 200 8.89 -9.64 28.22
N HIS A 201 8.32 -10.21 29.28
CA HIS A 201 9.01 -10.95 30.34
C HIS A 201 7.97 -11.64 31.23
#